data_AF-A0A9P3J0L4-F1
#
_entry.id   AF-A0A9P3J0L4-F1
#
_cell.length_a   1.000
_cell.length_b   1.000
_cell.length_c   1.000
_cell.angle_alpha   90.00
_cell.angle_beta   90.00
_cell.angle_gamma   90.00
#
_symmetry.space_group_name_H-M   'P 1'
#
loop_
_entity.id
_entity.type
_entity.pdbx_description
1 polymer ?
#
loop_
_entity_poly.entity_id
_entity_poly.type
_entity_poly.pdbx_seq_one_letter_code
_entity_poly.pdbx_strand_id
1 'polypeptide(L)'
;MPLYAYAKRPCTKPERIQSYTELDGGGFQPGFLGATTSYASYDDLLSIRESLSSSDDDSLSSGGASDIHDDDAFSLRKHITSEWEKKFQEGLFRYDVTACESKVIDGPLGFIAQLNEGRHSKKRPTEFRVDKVLQEFDGSKFNFTKVGQNEMLFRFEEGKDEESRFYEAAVVEESPSIMAINVSPIDYGHVLLVPRVLDKIPQRMDEASLLMALRLASEVNDPAFRIGYNSLGAFATINHLHFQAYFLDLPFAIERAAWRDVAVSTNDCKVGELTDYPVKTMVFQAGSSLEQMASAAAAACCKLQEENIPFNMFIVDRGMRLFLIPQRYAERQAKGEISQELLDTQVNPAVFEISGHIVCKRREDYDNATEAWTWRLLEAVSLNDEGFDVVRTICVEALAASAEAIEMGRRGAGVKVKAEFESDAPGAWVDFAAVKGGVVQPALQLA
;
A
#
# COMPACT_ATOMS: atom_id res chain seq x y z
N MET A 1 -6.13 -21.68 7.04
CA MET A 1 -6.14 -20.22 7.28
C MET A 1 -7.00 -19.59 6.19
N PRO A 2 -7.86 -18.60 6.51
CA PRO A 2 -8.65 -17.90 5.49
C PRO A 2 -7.76 -17.30 4.41
N LEU A 3 -8.26 -17.26 3.18
CA LEU A 3 -7.53 -16.81 2.00
C LEU A 3 -8.44 -15.95 1.13
N TYR A 4 -8.02 -14.73 0.86
CA TYR A 4 -8.49 -13.96 -0.28
C TYR A 4 -7.52 -14.19 -1.45
N ALA A 5 -7.98 -14.92 -2.47
CA ALA A 5 -7.25 -15.15 -3.69
C ALA A 5 -7.69 -14.11 -4.73
N TYR A 6 -6.83 -13.14 -5.07
CA TYR A 6 -7.17 -12.10 -6.04
C TYR A 6 -6.99 -12.60 -7.48
N ALA A 7 -7.81 -12.09 -8.39
CA ALA A 7 -7.83 -12.53 -9.78
C ALA A 7 -6.50 -12.29 -10.52
N LYS A 8 -6.11 -13.26 -11.33
CA LYS A 8 -4.98 -13.12 -12.26
C LYS A 8 -5.42 -12.44 -13.56
N ARG A 9 -5.94 -11.21 -13.47
CA ARG A 9 -6.30 -10.43 -14.67
C ARG A 9 -5.19 -9.43 -14.99
N PRO A 10 -4.75 -9.32 -16.26
CA PRO A 10 -4.12 -8.08 -16.70
C PRO A 10 -5.07 -6.95 -16.33
N CYS A 11 -4.57 -5.87 -15.72
CA CYS A 11 -5.43 -4.72 -15.53
C CYS A 11 -5.90 -4.29 -16.94
N THR A 12 -7.17 -4.54 -17.27
CA THR A 12 -7.81 -3.92 -18.43
C THR A 12 -8.41 -2.63 -17.89
N LYS A 13 -8.35 -1.54 -18.69
CA LYS A 13 -8.79 -0.19 -18.32
C LYS A 13 -9.89 -0.26 -17.26
N PRO A 14 -9.62 0.15 -16.00
CA PRO A 14 -10.64 0.06 -14.98
C PRO A 14 -11.90 0.79 -15.47
N GLU A 15 -13.08 0.17 -15.32
CA GLU A 15 -14.34 0.90 -15.40
C GLU A 15 -14.19 2.15 -14.56
N ARG A 16 -14.53 3.33 -15.10
CA ARG A 16 -14.18 4.65 -14.56
C ARG A 16 -14.18 4.68 -13.02
N ILE A 17 -12.99 4.51 -12.43
CA ILE A 17 -12.79 4.51 -10.99
C ILE A 17 -12.77 5.97 -10.54
N GLN A 18 -13.78 6.40 -9.79
CA GLN A 18 -13.87 7.77 -9.27
C GLN A 18 -12.86 7.98 -8.13
N SER A 19 -11.72 8.62 -8.39
CA SER A 19 -10.77 9.02 -7.33
C SER A 19 -11.34 10.12 -6.43
N TYR A 20 -10.73 10.34 -5.25
CA TYR A 20 -11.08 11.51 -4.42
C TYR A 20 -10.96 12.83 -5.19
N THR A 21 -9.94 12.96 -6.05
CA THR A 21 -9.75 14.16 -6.87
C THR A 21 -10.87 14.38 -7.89
N GLU A 22 -11.52 13.31 -8.37
CA GLU A 22 -12.68 13.41 -9.26
C GLU A 22 -13.98 13.71 -8.49
N LEU A 23 -14.12 13.20 -7.27
CA LEU A 23 -15.27 13.46 -6.40
C LEU A 23 -15.33 14.93 -5.95
N ASP A 24 -14.17 15.56 -5.71
CA ASP A 24 -14.05 16.96 -5.29
C ASP A 24 -14.13 17.98 -6.46
N GLY A 25 -14.41 17.53 -7.70
CA GLY A 25 -14.47 18.37 -8.91
C GLY A 25 -15.51 19.51 -8.91
N GLY A 26 -16.32 19.62 -7.87
CA GLY A 26 -17.11 20.81 -7.54
C GLY A 26 -16.42 21.60 -6.45
N GLY A 27 -15.68 22.66 -6.82
CA GLY A 27 -14.82 23.44 -5.92
C GLY A 27 -15.41 23.64 -4.52
N PHE A 28 -14.78 23.00 -3.54
CA PHE A 28 -15.09 23.21 -2.13
C PHE A 28 -14.84 24.67 -1.79
N GLN A 29 -15.90 25.43 -1.52
CA GLN A 29 -15.78 26.71 -0.84
C GLN A 29 -15.63 26.41 0.65
N PRO A 30 -14.57 26.90 1.33
CA PRO A 30 -14.40 26.70 2.77
C PRO A 30 -15.44 27.54 3.52
N GLY A 31 -16.66 27.01 3.60
CA GLY A 31 -17.76 27.57 4.35
C GLY A 31 -17.81 26.90 5.72
N PHE A 32 -17.20 27.55 6.71
CA PHE A 32 -17.61 27.53 8.13
C PHE A 32 -18.28 26.22 8.62
N LEU A 33 -17.54 25.12 8.67
CA LEU A 33 -17.88 24.00 9.56
C LEU A 33 -17.29 24.31 10.93
N GLY A 34 -18.02 25.14 11.68
CA GLY A 34 -17.71 25.41 13.08
C GLY A 34 -17.91 24.15 13.94
N ALA A 35 -16.93 23.91 14.80
CA ALA A 35 -16.94 23.04 15.98
C ALA A 35 -17.18 21.53 15.77
N THR A 36 -16.13 20.76 16.11
CA THR A 36 -16.19 19.35 16.56
C THR A 36 -17.10 18.43 15.74
N THR A 37 -16.61 17.93 14.61
CA THR A 37 -17.09 16.66 14.08
C THR A 37 -16.59 15.55 15.00
N SER A 38 -17.36 15.21 16.04
CA SER A 38 -17.26 13.88 16.61
C SER A 38 -17.70 12.91 15.52
N TYR A 39 -16.88 11.90 15.23
CA TYR A 39 -17.34 10.74 14.48
C TYR A 39 -18.69 10.28 15.05
N ALA A 40 -19.60 9.84 14.17
CA ALA A 40 -20.82 9.18 14.59
C ALA A 40 -20.45 8.15 15.67
N SER A 41 -21.09 8.24 16.84
CA SER A 41 -20.77 7.35 17.94
C SER A 41 -21.00 5.90 17.50
N TYR A 42 -20.36 4.95 18.17
CA TYR A 42 -20.54 3.52 17.88
C TYR A 42 -22.04 3.11 17.83
N ASP A 43 -22.87 3.77 18.64
CA ASP A 43 -24.33 3.60 18.67
C ASP A 43 -25.05 4.22 17.45
N ASP A 44 -24.51 5.30 16.87
CA ASP A 44 -25.04 5.93 15.65
C ASP A 44 -24.81 5.03 14.42
N LEU A 45 -23.67 4.33 14.35
CA LEU A 45 -23.39 3.38 13.25
C LEU A 45 -24.21 2.09 13.37
N LEU A 46 -24.48 1.62 14.60
CA LEU A 46 -25.37 0.48 14.85
C LEU A 46 -26.84 0.82 14.57
N SER A 47 -27.30 2.01 14.93
CA SER A 47 -28.68 2.45 14.67
C SER A 47 -28.95 2.70 13.18
N ILE A 48 -27.97 3.15 12.40
CA ILE A 48 -28.05 3.19 10.93
C ILE A 48 -28.19 1.78 10.35
N ARG A 49 -27.49 0.78 10.92
CA ARG A 49 -27.62 -0.63 10.50
C ARG A 49 -28.97 -1.23 10.85
N GLU A 50 -29.53 -0.92 12.03
CA GLU A 50 -30.83 -1.41 12.46
C GLU A 50 -32.00 -0.76 11.70
N SER A 51 -31.87 0.52 11.35
CA SER A 51 -32.86 1.24 10.53
C SER A 51 -32.86 0.79 9.06
N LEU A 52 -31.75 0.26 8.55
CA LEU A 52 -31.69 -0.42 7.24
C LEU A 52 -32.22 -1.87 7.26
N SER A 53 -32.47 -2.44 8.45
CA SER A 53 -32.94 -3.82 8.62
C SER A 53 -34.41 -3.96 9.05
N SER A 54 -35.13 -2.86 9.27
CA SER A 54 -36.45 -2.86 9.90
C SER A 54 -37.58 -2.26 9.06
N SER A 55 -37.45 -2.21 7.73
CA SER A 55 -38.55 -1.87 6.84
C SER A 55 -39.18 -3.11 6.20
N ASP A 56 -39.87 -3.91 7.01
CA ASP A 56 -40.94 -4.79 6.54
C ASP A 56 -42.27 -4.12 6.90
N ASP A 57 -42.98 -3.60 5.90
CA ASP A 57 -44.43 -3.39 6.03
C ASP A 57 -45.16 -3.69 4.71
N ASP A 58 -46.26 -4.40 4.87
CA ASP A 58 -47.05 -5.10 3.88
C ASP A 58 -47.79 -4.15 2.92
N SER A 59 -47.64 -4.35 1.59
CA SER A 59 -48.75 -4.10 0.66
C SER A 59 -48.64 -4.90 -0.64
N LEU A 60 -49.63 -5.78 -0.85
CA LEU A 60 -49.86 -6.54 -2.07
C LEU A 60 -50.34 -5.64 -3.21
N SER A 61 -49.60 -5.59 -4.33
CA SER A 61 -50.16 -5.29 -5.65
C SER A 61 -49.28 -5.85 -6.77
N SER A 62 -49.95 -6.36 -7.79
CA SER A 62 -49.50 -7.26 -8.85
C SER A 62 -48.52 -6.67 -9.88
N GLY A 63 -47.52 -7.49 -10.25
CA GLY A 63 -47.11 -7.68 -11.66
C GLY A 63 -46.10 -6.69 -12.23
N GLY A 64 -44.82 -7.07 -12.18
CA GLY A 64 -43.75 -6.49 -12.99
C GLY A 64 -42.41 -7.07 -12.56
N ALA A 65 -41.81 -7.92 -13.40
CA ALA A 65 -40.46 -8.44 -13.16
C ALA A 65 -39.46 -7.28 -13.15
N SER A 66 -38.96 -6.94 -11.97
CA SER A 66 -37.79 -6.10 -11.78
C SER A 66 -36.67 -6.96 -11.23
N ASP A 67 -35.53 -6.93 -11.91
CA ASP A 67 -34.29 -7.61 -11.54
C ASP A 67 -33.98 -7.47 -10.05
N ILE A 68 -33.77 -8.61 -9.42
CA ILE A 68 -33.21 -8.71 -8.07
C ILE A 68 -31.73 -8.32 -8.24
N HIS A 69 -31.36 -7.14 -7.75
CA HIS A 69 -29.96 -6.72 -7.70
C HIS A 69 -29.19 -7.62 -6.71
N ASP A 70 -28.09 -8.21 -7.18
CA ASP A 70 -27.11 -8.97 -6.40
C ASP A 70 -26.53 -8.11 -5.25
N ASP A 71 -27.08 -8.24 -4.05
CA ASP A 71 -26.55 -7.60 -2.82
C ASP A 71 -25.62 -8.54 -2.01
N ASP A 72 -25.30 -9.73 -2.55
CA ASP A 72 -24.59 -10.83 -1.86
C ASP A 72 -23.11 -11.00 -2.28
N ALA A 73 -22.55 -10.10 -3.09
CA ALA A 73 -21.15 -10.20 -3.50
C ALA A 73 -20.19 -9.90 -2.33
N PHE A 74 -19.17 -10.76 -2.14
CA PHE A 74 -18.15 -10.56 -1.11
C PHE A 74 -17.41 -9.22 -1.28
N SER A 75 -17.37 -8.42 -0.22
CA SER A 75 -16.63 -7.14 -0.20
C SER A 75 -15.41 -7.23 0.70
N LEU A 76 -14.23 -7.09 0.11
CA LEU A 76 -12.96 -7.12 0.86
C LEU A 76 -12.88 -5.98 1.89
N ARG A 77 -13.40 -4.79 1.55
CA ARG A 77 -13.56 -3.66 2.49
C ARG A 77 -14.37 -4.06 3.73
N LYS A 78 -15.57 -4.60 3.54
CA LYS A 78 -16.46 -5.02 4.65
C LYS A 78 -15.79 -6.10 5.49
N HIS A 79 -15.08 -7.03 4.86
CA HIS A 79 -14.38 -8.10 5.56
C HIS A 79 -13.22 -7.59 6.43
N ILE A 80 -12.33 -6.74 5.88
CA ILE A 80 -11.21 -6.15 6.63
C ILE A 80 -11.72 -5.37 7.85
N THR A 81 -12.71 -4.51 7.66
CA THR A 81 -13.27 -3.67 8.73
C THR A 81 -13.98 -4.50 9.80
N SER A 82 -14.73 -5.54 9.40
CA SER A 82 -15.42 -6.43 10.35
C SER A 82 -14.44 -7.25 11.20
N GLU A 83 -13.40 -7.83 10.59
CA GLU A 83 -12.41 -8.60 11.36
C GLU A 83 -11.55 -7.68 12.23
N TRP A 84 -11.20 -6.47 11.76
CA TRP A 84 -10.50 -5.47 12.58
C TRP A 84 -11.31 -5.10 13.83
N GLU A 85 -12.61 -4.83 13.67
CA GLU A 85 -13.53 -4.49 14.77
C GLU A 85 -13.71 -5.65 15.76
N LYS A 86 -13.81 -6.88 15.26
CA LYS A 86 -13.81 -8.07 16.11
C LYS A 86 -12.53 -8.17 16.94
N LYS A 87 -11.36 -7.90 16.35
CA LYS A 87 -10.09 -7.87 17.11
C LYS A 87 -10.02 -6.71 18.09
N PHE A 88 -10.75 -5.62 17.83
CA PHE A 88 -10.86 -4.49 18.72
C PHE A 88 -11.64 -4.87 19.97
N GLN A 89 -12.79 -5.52 19.80
CA GLN A 89 -13.61 -6.08 20.87
C GLN A 89 -12.91 -7.18 21.67
N GLU A 90 -12.04 -7.98 21.03
CA GLU A 90 -11.18 -8.97 21.68
C GLU A 90 -10.04 -8.33 22.53
N GLY A 91 -9.86 -7.01 22.48
CA GLY A 91 -8.87 -6.29 23.29
C GLY A 91 -7.42 -6.44 22.81
N LEU A 92 -7.19 -6.71 21.52
CA LEU A 92 -5.84 -6.95 20.98
C LEU A 92 -5.03 -5.67 20.72
N PHE A 93 -5.65 -4.50 20.84
CA PHE A 93 -5.03 -3.21 20.54
C PHE A 93 -4.43 -2.57 21.79
N ARG A 94 -3.33 -1.83 21.61
CA ARG A 94 -2.62 -1.19 22.74
C ARG A 94 -3.35 0.02 23.32
N TYR A 95 -4.27 0.62 22.57
CA TYR A 95 -5.10 1.76 22.97
C TYR A 95 -6.29 1.88 22.02
N ASP A 96 -7.27 2.68 22.43
CA ASP A 96 -8.43 3.03 21.62
C ASP A 96 -8.08 4.17 20.67
N VAL A 97 -8.05 3.87 19.37
CA VAL A 97 -7.81 4.86 18.31
C VAL A 97 -9.07 5.56 17.85
N THR A 98 -10.24 4.99 18.12
CA THR A 98 -11.53 5.54 17.69
C THR A 98 -11.93 6.77 18.51
N ALA A 99 -11.32 6.94 19.68
CA ALA A 99 -11.45 8.11 20.53
C ALA A 99 -10.49 9.26 20.17
N CYS A 100 -9.63 9.11 19.16
CA CYS A 100 -8.69 10.16 18.77
C CYS A 100 -9.41 11.34 18.10
N GLU A 101 -9.14 12.56 18.56
CA GLU A 101 -9.65 13.77 17.94
C GLU A 101 -8.89 14.08 16.65
N SER A 102 -9.62 14.41 15.59
CA SER A 102 -9.07 14.82 14.29
C SER A 102 -9.69 16.14 13.84
N LYS A 103 -8.95 16.93 13.06
CA LYS A 103 -9.46 18.13 12.39
C LYS A 103 -8.71 18.38 11.09
N VAL A 104 -9.40 18.98 10.13
CA VAL A 104 -8.74 19.56 8.95
C VAL A 104 -8.12 20.89 9.39
N ILE A 105 -6.84 21.06 9.07
CA ILE A 105 -6.09 22.30 9.25
C ILE A 105 -6.50 23.26 8.13
N ASP A 106 -6.89 24.47 8.52
CA ASP A 106 -7.23 25.53 7.56
C ASP A 106 -6.06 25.83 6.62
N GLY A 107 -6.32 25.73 5.31
CA GLY A 107 -5.37 26.00 4.25
C GLY A 107 -5.78 25.37 2.91
N PRO A 108 -5.25 25.85 1.77
CA PRO A 108 -5.51 25.30 0.43
C PRO A 108 -5.29 23.80 0.30
N LEU A 109 -4.29 23.23 0.99
CA LEU A 109 -3.98 21.81 0.88
C LEU A 109 -4.76 20.95 1.86
N GLY A 110 -5.40 21.51 2.89
CA GLY A 110 -6.29 20.78 3.81
C GLY A 110 -5.61 19.65 4.58
N PHE A 111 -4.42 19.88 5.14
CA PHE A 111 -3.75 18.90 6.01
C PHE A 111 -4.66 18.43 7.14
N ILE A 112 -4.48 17.20 7.62
CA ILE A 112 -5.28 16.64 8.70
C ILE A 112 -4.41 16.56 9.94
N ALA A 113 -4.83 17.16 11.06
CA ALA A 113 -4.21 16.96 12.37
C ALA A 113 -5.02 15.93 13.15
N GLN A 114 -4.36 14.97 13.78
CA GLN A 114 -4.98 14.02 14.68
C GLN A 114 -4.18 13.90 15.97
N LEU A 115 -4.85 13.92 17.12
CA LEU A 115 -4.20 13.81 18.42
C LEU A 115 -4.16 12.36 18.90
N ASN A 116 -2.96 11.78 18.96
CA ASN A 116 -2.73 10.42 19.47
C ASN A 116 -1.84 10.45 20.72
N GLU A 117 -2.39 10.91 21.83
CA GLU A 117 -1.70 10.91 23.12
C GLU A 117 -1.37 9.49 23.59
N GLY A 118 -0.22 9.33 24.24
CA GLY A 118 0.20 8.03 24.80
C GLY A 118 0.68 6.99 23.77
N ARG A 119 0.42 7.17 22.46
CA ARG A 119 0.91 6.27 21.40
C ARG A 119 2.42 6.10 21.44
N HIS A 120 3.17 7.18 21.65
CA HIS A 120 4.63 7.14 21.64
C HIS A 120 5.21 6.30 22.79
N SER A 121 4.62 6.36 23.98
CA SER A 121 5.06 5.60 25.16
C SER A 121 4.92 4.08 24.99
N LYS A 122 4.02 3.65 24.11
CA LYS A 122 3.74 2.23 23.80
C LYS A 122 4.39 1.77 22.49
N LYS A 123 5.10 2.66 21.78
CA LYS A 123 5.80 2.34 20.53
C LYS A 123 7.13 1.68 20.86
N ARG A 124 7.46 0.59 20.17
CA ARG A 124 8.76 -0.07 20.34
C ARG A 124 9.89 0.83 19.82
N PRO A 125 11.05 0.88 20.50
CA PRO A 125 12.20 1.62 20.01
C PRO A 125 12.71 1.01 18.70
N THR A 126 13.31 1.84 17.85
CA THR A 126 13.97 1.37 16.63
C THR A 126 15.23 0.61 17.00
N GLU A 127 15.27 -0.69 16.69
CA GLU A 127 16.38 -1.58 17.06
C GLU A 127 17.47 -1.68 15.97
N PHE A 128 17.40 -0.86 14.93
CA PHE A 128 18.34 -0.90 13.81
C PHE A 128 18.96 0.45 13.51
N ARG A 129 20.03 0.38 12.73
CA ARG A 129 20.78 1.53 12.26
C ARG A 129 19.90 2.39 11.37
N VAL A 130 19.98 3.71 11.53
CA VAL A 130 19.19 4.65 10.73
C VAL A 130 20.01 5.19 9.54
N ASP A 131 21.33 5.02 9.56
CA ASP A 131 22.26 5.49 8.52
C ASP A 131 22.34 4.56 7.30
N LYS A 132 21.69 3.39 7.34
CA LYS A 132 21.71 2.42 6.24
C LYS A 132 20.30 1.95 5.87
N VAL A 133 19.90 2.19 4.63
CA VAL A 133 18.56 1.83 4.10
C VAL A 133 18.42 0.32 3.93
N LEU A 134 19.46 -0.37 3.44
CA LEU A 134 19.47 -1.83 3.29
C LEU A 134 20.28 -2.51 4.40
N GLN A 135 19.61 -3.33 5.18
CA GLN A 135 20.20 -4.14 6.24
C GLN A 135 19.72 -5.58 6.13
N GLU A 136 20.58 -6.52 6.49
CA GLU A 136 20.22 -7.93 6.54
C GLU A 136 19.09 -8.16 7.56
N PHE A 137 18.25 -9.14 7.29
CA PHE A 137 17.22 -9.56 8.21
C PHE A 137 17.84 -10.09 9.51
N ASP A 138 17.30 -9.68 10.65
CA ASP A 138 17.76 -10.11 11.97
C ASP A 138 16.61 -10.81 12.71
N GLY A 139 16.69 -12.14 12.82
CA GLY A 139 15.67 -12.95 13.49
C GLY A 139 15.61 -12.72 15.00
N SER A 140 16.67 -12.17 15.62
CA SER A 140 16.69 -11.88 17.05
C SER A 140 15.78 -10.71 17.41
N LYS A 141 15.75 -9.68 16.56
CA LYS A 141 14.88 -8.49 16.68
C LYS A 141 13.43 -8.81 16.40
N PHE A 142 12.53 -7.90 16.76
CA PHE A 142 11.13 -8.08 16.40
C PHE A 142 10.93 -8.16 14.89
N ASN A 143 10.10 -9.10 14.44
CA ASN A 143 9.73 -9.29 13.05
C ASN A 143 8.38 -10.03 12.98
N PHE A 144 7.72 -9.98 11.82
CA PHE A 144 6.35 -10.49 11.68
C PHE A 144 6.17 -12.00 11.77
N THR A 145 7.25 -12.81 11.81
CA THR A 145 7.10 -14.24 12.16
C THR A 145 6.68 -14.46 13.62
N LYS A 146 6.75 -13.40 14.45
CA LYS A 146 6.40 -13.40 15.88
C LYS A 146 5.00 -12.83 16.15
N VAL A 147 4.23 -12.49 15.12
CA VAL A 147 2.84 -12.02 15.27
C VAL A 147 1.95 -13.17 15.71
N GLY A 148 1.04 -12.93 16.66
CA GLY A 148 0.09 -13.93 17.14
C GLY A 148 -0.91 -14.33 16.07
N GLN A 149 -1.35 -15.59 16.05
CA GLN A 149 -2.38 -16.05 15.10
C GLN A 149 -3.71 -15.30 15.25
N ASN A 150 -4.02 -14.81 16.46
CA ASN A 150 -5.18 -13.99 16.76
C ASN A 150 -5.09 -12.56 16.21
N GLU A 151 -3.90 -12.08 15.85
CA GLU A 151 -3.70 -10.77 15.21
C GLU A 151 -3.85 -10.85 13.68
N MET A 152 -3.87 -12.06 13.10
CA MET A 152 -4.02 -12.27 11.65
C MET A 152 -5.49 -12.18 11.23
N LEU A 153 -5.74 -11.57 10.07
CA LEU A 153 -7.07 -11.50 9.45
C LEU A 153 -7.26 -12.66 8.46
N PHE A 154 -6.45 -12.67 7.40
CA PHE A 154 -6.50 -13.65 6.32
C PHE A 154 -5.20 -13.62 5.51
N ARG A 155 -5.03 -14.56 4.58
CA ARG A 155 -3.95 -14.54 3.57
C ARG A 155 -4.40 -13.81 2.32
N PHE A 156 -3.50 -13.06 1.69
CA PHE A 156 -3.77 -12.32 0.46
C PHE A 156 -2.79 -12.76 -0.62
N GLU A 157 -3.25 -13.56 -1.58
CA GLU A 157 -2.39 -14.25 -2.56
C GLU A 157 -2.98 -14.22 -3.96
N GLU A 158 -2.14 -14.37 -4.99
CA GLU A 158 -2.59 -14.46 -6.39
C GLU A 158 -3.38 -15.77 -6.59
N GLY A 159 -4.61 -15.65 -7.07
CA GLY A 159 -5.45 -16.77 -7.45
C GLY A 159 -5.01 -17.43 -8.76
N LYS A 160 -5.45 -18.68 -8.95
CA LYS A 160 -5.28 -19.39 -10.23
C LYS A 160 -6.39 -19.07 -11.23
N ASP A 161 -7.48 -18.53 -10.73
CA ASP A 161 -8.69 -18.25 -11.48
C ASP A 161 -8.68 -16.81 -12.01
N GLU A 162 -9.53 -16.57 -13.02
CA GLU A 162 -9.79 -15.22 -13.51
C GLU A 162 -10.67 -14.41 -12.55
N GLU A 163 -11.17 -14.96 -11.44
CA GLU A 163 -12.04 -14.27 -10.48
C GLU A 163 -11.43 -14.26 -9.08
N SER A 164 -11.62 -13.14 -8.39
CA SER A 164 -11.23 -13.02 -6.99
C SER A 164 -12.21 -13.80 -6.12
N ARG A 165 -11.69 -14.56 -5.15
CA ARG A 165 -12.50 -15.42 -4.28
C ARG A 165 -11.98 -15.42 -2.86
N PHE A 166 -12.91 -15.45 -1.91
CA PHE A 166 -12.60 -15.67 -0.50
C PHE A 166 -12.87 -17.13 -0.11
N TYR A 167 -11.90 -17.74 0.56
CA TYR A 167 -11.97 -19.09 1.09
C TYR A 167 -11.82 -19.03 2.61
N GLU A 168 -12.83 -19.48 3.35
CA GLU A 168 -12.80 -19.57 4.82
C GLU A 168 -11.63 -20.43 5.32
N ALA A 169 -11.25 -21.45 4.54
CA ALA A 169 -10.08 -22.26 4.82
C ALA A 169 -9.44 -22.74 3.52
N ALA A 170 -8.15 -22.46 3.36
CA ALA A 170 -7.32 -23.02 2.30
C ALA A 170 -5.99 -23.55 2.85
N VAL A 171 -5.38 -24.46 2.10
CA VAL A 171 -4.04 -25.01 2.38
C VAL A 171 -3.02 -23.87 2.33
N VAL A 172 -2.14 -23.84 3.33
CA VAL A 172 -1.11 -22.82 3.46
C VAL A 172 0.14 -23.28 2.73
N GLU A 173 0.64 -22.45 1.81
CA GLU A 173 1.92 -22.67 1.12
C GLU A 173 3.11 -22.43 2.07
N GLU A 174 4.35 -22.69 1.62
CA GLU A 174 5.53 -22.64 2.50
C GLU A 174 5.76 -21.26 3.15
N SER A 175 5.34 -20.17 2.52
CA SER A 175 5.52 -18.81 3.03
C SER A 175 4.37 -17.88 2.60
N PRO A 176 3.28 -17.80 3.41
CA PRO A 176 2.10 -17.06 3.01
C PRO A 176 2.31 -15.55 3.08
N SER A 177 1.59 -14.81 2.23
CA SER A 177 1.40 -13.37 2.38
C SER A 177 0.19 -13.11 3.25
N ILE A 178 0.36 -12.36 4.33
CA ILE A 178 -0.67 -12.21 5.37
C ILE A 178 -1.16 -10.77 5.50
N MET A 179 -2.45 -10.64 5.82
CA MET A 179 -3.05 -9.43 6.37
C MET A 179 -3.19 -9.61 7.89
N ALA A 180 -2.72 -8.63 8.66
CA ALA A 180 -2.81 -8.64 10.12
C ALA A 180 -3.18 -7.25 10.66
N ILE A 181 -3.74 -7.17 11.87
CA ILE A 181 -3.96 -5.88 12.52
C ILE A 181 -2.63 -5.22 12.85
N ASN A 182 -2.59 -3.88 12.79
CA ASN A 182 -1.56 -3.15 13.50
C ASN A 182 -2.03 -2.93 14.94
N VAL A 183 -1.43 -3.64 15.90
CA VAL A 183 -1.77 -3.52 17.33
C VAL A 183 -1.49 -2.12 17.92
N SER A 184 -0.86 -1.21 17.17
CA SER A 184 -0.66 0.21 17.51
C SER A 184 -1.21 1.13 16.39
N PRO A 185 -2.53 1.07 16.16
CA PRO A 185 -3.19 1.59 14.97
C PRO A 185 -3.12 3.12 14.92
N ILE A 186 -3.06 3.71 13.73
CA ILE A 186 -2.96 5.17 13.58
C ILE A 186 -4.37 5.72 13.46
N ASP A 187 -5.19 5.01 12.69
CA ASP A 187 -6.59 5.30 12.44
C ASP A 187 -7.38 3.97 12.37
N TYR A 188 -8.68 4.09 12.14
CA TYR A 188 -9.61 2.99 11.97
C TYR A 188 -9.20 2.05 10.83
N GLY A 189 -9.30 0.74 11.10
CA GLY A 189 -8.94 -0.29 10.11
C GLY A 189 -7.45 -0.37 9.80
N HIS A 190 -6.56 0.14 10.68
CA HIS A 190 -5.12 0.05 10.45
C HIS A 190 -4.63 -1.41 10.49
N VAL A 191 -4.27 -1.91 9.30
CA VAL A 191 -3.78 -3.26 9.01
C VAL A 191 -2.38 -3.23 8.38
N LEU A 192 -1.74 -4.40 8.36
CA LEU A 192 -0.43 -4.66 7.81
C LEU A 192 -0.56 -5.72 6.72
N LEU A 193 0.03 -5.46 5.55
CA LEU A 193 0.30 -6.47 4.54
C LEU A 193 1.76 -6.91 4.69
N VAL A 194 1.99 -8.20 4.92
CA VAL A 194 3.33 -8.78 5.06
C VAL A 194 3.53 -9.85 3.99
N PRO A 195 4.22 -9.53 2.88
CA PRO A 195 4.47 -10.48 1.80
C PRO A 195 5.37 -11.62 2.26
N ARG A 196 5.02 -12.87 1.92
CA ARG A 196 5.82 -14.08 2.14
C ARG A 196 6.51 -14.09 3.52
N VAL A 197 5.71 -14.06 4.59
CA VAL A 197 6.16 -13.75 5.96
C VAL A 197 7.26 -14.70 6.48
N LEU A 198 7.34 -15.93 5.97
CA LEU A 198 8.34 -16.92 6.41
C LEU A 198 9.65 -16.85 5.62
N ASP A 199 9.69 -16.10 4.52
CA ASP A 199 10.91 -15.84 3.71
C ASP A 199 11.84 -14.86 4.41
N LYS A 200 11.35 -14.14 5.42
CA LYS A 200 12.14 -13.19 6.22
C LYS A 200 12.79 -12.12 5.35
N ILE A 201 12.04 -11.62 4.37
CA ILE A 201 12.51 -10.59 3.46
C ILE A 201 12.76 -9.33 4.29
N PRO A 202 13.96 -8.71 4.27
CA PRO A 202 14.20 -7.45 4.95
C PRO A 202 13.29 -6.35 4.40
N GLN A 203 13.27 -5.15 4.98
CA GLN A 203 12.50 -4.00 4.49
C GLN A 203 13.08 -3.46 3.17
N ARG A 204 13.06 -4.29 2.13
CA ARG A 204 13.58 -4.14 0.79
C ARG A 204 12.43 -4.32 -0.18
N MET A 205 12.29 -3.37 -1.11
CA MET A 205 11.27 -3.42 -2.13
C MET A 205 11.60 -4.47 -3.20
N ASP A 206 10.56 -5.06 -3.77
CA ASP A 206 10.62 -5.87 -4.98
C ASP A 206 9.33 -5.70 -5.79
N GLU A 207 9.38 -6.02 -7.08
CA GLU A 207 8.25 -5.83 -8.01
C GLU A 207 7.02 -6.64 -7.60
N ALA A 208 7.19 -7.89 -7.19
CA ALA A 208 6.06 -8.77 -6.84
C ALA A 208 5.34 -8.28 -5.59
N SER A 209 6.09 -7.85 -4.57
CA SER A 209 5.55 -7.28 -3.34
C SER A 209 4.85 -5.95 -3.57
N LEU A 210 5.41 -5.08 -4.43
CA LEU A 210 4.75 -3.81 -4.78
C LEU A 210 3.46 -4.05 -5.58
N LEU A 211 3.50 -4.94 -6.57
CA LEU A 211 2.31 -5.30 -7.35
C LEU A 211 1.22 -5.86 -6.45
N MET A 212 1.57 -6.70 -5.47
CA MET A 212 0.62 -7.21 -4.47
C MET A 212 -0.04 -6.09 -3.67
N ALA A 213 0.71 -5.06 -3.25
CA ALA A 213 0.14 -3.90 -2.55
C ALA A 213 -0.81 -3.10 -3.47
N LEU A 214 -0.44 -2.85 -4.73
CA LEU A 214 -1.31 -2.17 -5.69
C LEU A 214 -2.60 -2.97 -5.94
N ARG A 215 -2.48 -4.30 -6.05
CA ARG A 215 -3.62 -5.21 -6.20
C ARG A 215 -4.51 -5.20 -4.96
N LEU A 216 -3.95 -5.16 -3.75
CA LEU A 216 -4.74 -5.01 -2.53
C LEU A 216 -5.60 -3.75 -2.58
N ALA A 217 -5.03 -2.60 -2.95
CA ALA A 217 -5.80 -1.36 -3.08
C ALA A 217 -6.90 -1.45 -4.15
N SER A 218 -6.60 -2.10 -5.29
CA SER A 218 -7.57 -2.35 -6.36
C SER A 218 -8.70 -3.28 -5.94
N GLU A 219 -8.42 -4.33 -5.18
CA GLU A 219 -9.40 -5.32 -4.72
C GLU A 219 -10.28 -4.78 -3.59
N VAL A 220 -9.72 -3.94 -2.70
CA VAL A 220 -10.52 -3.20 -1.71
C VAL A 220 -11.46 -2.21 -2.41
N ASN A 221 -11.02 -1.65 -3.54
CA ASN A 221 -11.80 -0.79 -4.43
C ASN A 221 -12.44 0.43 -3.74
N ASP A 222 -11.79 0.95 -2.70
CA ASP A 222 -12.27 2.07 -1.89
C ASP A 222 -11.23 3.20 -1.93
N PRO A 223 -11.59 4.43 -2.33
CA PRO A 223 -10.63 5.53 -2.36
C PRO A 223 -10.15 5.88 -0.94
N ALA A 224 -10.97 5.62 0.10
CA ALA A 224 -10.63 5.85 1.51
C ALA A 224 -9.47 4.96 1.99
N PHE A 225 -9.20 3.86 1.29
CA PHE A 225 -8.14 2.92 1.64
C PHE A 225 -6.81 3.33 1.02
N ARG A 226 -5.83 3.66 1.87
CA ARG A 226 -4.46 4.01 1.42
C ARG A 226 -3.46 3.05 1.97
N ILE A 227 -2.43 2.78 1.17
CA ILE A 227 -1.34 1.90 1.56
C ILE A 227 -0.06 2.72 1.60
N GLY A 228 0.63 2.68 2.74
CA GLY A 228 1.91 3.29 2.98
C GLY A 228 3.03 2.27 3.13
N TYR A 229 4.23 2.65 2.70
CA TYR A 229 5.48 1.95 2.95
C TYR A 229 6.53 2.95 3.45
N ASN A 230 7.35 2.49 4.38
CA ASN A 230 8.49 3.22 4.90
C ASN A 230 9.75 2.38 4.63
N SER A 231 10.79 2.96 4.03
CA SER A 231 12.12 2.33 4.03
C SER A 231 12.80 2.49 5.40
N LEU A 232 13.85 1.71 5.67
CA LEU A 232 14.77 2.08 6.76
C LEU A 232 15.38 3.46 6.45
N GLY A 233 15.64 4.26 7.48
CA GLY A 233 16.03 5.67 7.33
C GLY A 233 14.85 6.63 7.10
N ALA A 234 13.67 6.12 6.73
CA ALA A 234 12.44 6.89 6.50
C ALA A 234 11.31 6.44 7.45
N PHE A 235 11.65 6.26 8.73
CA PHE A 235 10.74 5.89 9.82
C PHE A 235 10.11 4.49 9.79
N ALA A 236 10.61 3.57 8.96
CA ALA A 236 10.40 2.15 9.24
C ALA A 236 10.94 1.82 10.63
N THR A 237 10.22 0.98 11.38
CA THR A 237 10.63 0.53 12.74
C THR A 237 10.80 -0.98 12.85
N ILE A 238 10.61 -1.71 11.75
CA ILE A 238 10.79 -3.16 11.64
C ILE A 238 11.56 -3.43 10.34
N ASN A 239 12.62 -4.24 10.40
CA ASN A 239 13.36 -4.70 9.23
C ASN A 239 12.81 -6.04 8.72
N HIS A 240 11.55 -6.04 8.28
CA HIS A 240 10.88 -7.17 7.66
C HIS A 240 9.83 -6.56 6.73
N LEU A 241 9.90 -6.85 5.42
CA LEU A 241 9.05 -6.26 4.40
C LEU A 241 7.58 -6.23 4.82
N HIS A 242 7.03 -5.03 4.91
CA HIS A 242 5.63 -4.81 5.20
C HIS A 242 5.15 -3.48 4.63
N PHE A 243 3.86 -3.47 4.31
CA PHE A 243 3.08 -2.28 4.01
C PHE A 243 2.06 -2.05 5.14
N GLN A 244 1.64 -0.81 5.31
CA GLN A 244 0.68 -0.40 6.32
C GLN A 244 -0.50 0.25 5.61
N ALA A 245 -1.73 0.00 6.04
CA ALA A 245 -2.89 0.59 5.40
C ALA A 245 -3.99 0.88 6.40
N TYR A 246 -4.83 1.88 6.13
CA TYR A 246 -6.04 2.17 6.89
C TYR A 246 -7.06 2.92 6.03
N PHE A 247 -8.24 3.12 6.59
CA PHE A 247 -9.34 3.86 5.97
C PHE A 247 -9.43 5.25 6.57
N LEU A 248 -9.65 6.27 5.73
CA LEU A 248 -9.89 7.64 6.17
C LEU A 248 -10.86 8.32 5.18
N ASP A 249 -12.01 8.79 5.61
CA ASP A 249 -12.99 9.32 4.64
C ASP A 249 -12.68 10.75 4.14
N LEU A 250 -11.46 11.25 4.38
CA LEU A 250 -10.95 12.54 3.93
C LEU A 250 -9.73 12.34 3.01
N PRO A 251 -9.55 13.17 1.95
CA PRO A 251 -8.35 13.10 1.13
C PRO A 251 -7.15 13.66 1.88
N PHE A 252 -6.00 13.02 1.72
CA PHE A 252 -4.72 13.53 2.21
C PHE A 252 -4.29 14.76 1.40
N ALA A 253 -3.52 15.66 2.03
CA ALA A 253 -3.04 16.88 1.37
C ALA A 253 -2.26 16.58 0.09
N ILE A 254 -1.42 15.53 0.09
CA ILE A 254 -0.65 15.11 -1.07
C ILE A 254 -1.52 14.67 -2.26
N GLU A 255 -2.73 14.15 -2.01
CA GLU A 255 -3.64 13.70 -3.07
C GLU A 255 -4.18 14.87 -3.89
N ARG A 256 -4.29 16.05 -3.26
CA ARG A 256 -4.74 17.33 -3.85
C ARG A 256 -3.62 18.13 -4.49
N ALA A 257 -2.36 17.83 -4.17
CA ALA A 257 -1.23 18.58 -4.69
C ALA A 257 -1.14 18.49 -6.21
N ALA A 258 -0.89 19.64 -6.85
CA ALA A 258 -0.67 19.69 -8.28
C ALA A 258 0.64 18.97 -8.66
N TRP A 259 0.65 18.35 -9.84
CA TRP A 259 1.81 17.65 -10.37
C TRP A 259 1.91 17.83 -11.87
N ARG A 260 3.12 17.65 -12.39
CA ARG A 260 3.42 17.76 -13.82
C ARG A 260 4.16 16.52 -14.30
N ASP A 261 3.92 16.15 -15.55
CA ASP A 261 4.67 15.06 -16.18
C ASP A 261 6.16 15.43 -16.24
N VAL A 262 7.01 14.44 -15.95
CA VAL A 262 8.41 14.48 -16.41
C VAL A 262 8.42 13.97 -17.85
N ALA A 263 9.35 14.44 -18.69
CA ALA A 263 9.27 14.35 -20.16
C ALA A 263 9.19 12.92 -20.78
N VAL A 264 9.02 11.88 -19.98
CA VAL A 264 8.89 10.47 -20.38
C VAL A 264 7.60 9.91 -19.78
N SER A 265 6.72 9.41 -20.66
CA SER A 265 5.51 8.68 -20.29
C SER A 265 5.29 7.56 -21.30
N THR A 266 4.74 6.44 -20.84
CA THR A 266 4.26 5.38 -21.72
C THR A 266 2.73 5.44 -21.80
N ASN A 267 2.13 4.62 -22.66
CA ASN A 267 0.67 4.45 -22.66
C ASN A 267 0.13 3.79 -21.38
N ASP A 268 0.99 3.05 -20.68
CA ASP A 268 0.62 2.12 -19.62
C ASP A 268 1.03 2.66 -18.22
N CYS A 269 1.93 3.65 -18.13
CA CYS A 269 2.36 4.32 -16.91
C CYS A 269 2.88 5.74 -17.20
N LYS A 270 2.42 6.73 -16.44
CA LYS A 270 2.97 8.10 -16.44
C LYS A 270 3.82 8.32 -15.21
N VAL A 271 4.87 9.12 -15.37
CA VAL A 271 5.71 9.57 -14.26
C VAL A 271 5.75 11.09 -14.27
N GLY A 272 5.66 11.68 -13.09
CA GLY A 272 5.70 13.12 -12.90
C GLY A 272 6.27 13.51 -11.54
N GLU A 273 6.19 14.78 -11.22
CA GLU A 273 6.61 15.33 -9.92
C GLU A 273 5.58 16.33 -9.38
N LEU A 274 5.46 16.41 -8.06
CA LEU A 274 4.64 17.41 -7.39
C LEU A 274 5.23 18.81 -7.61
N THR A 275 4.37 19.81 -7.80
CA THR A 275 4.75 21.21 -7.99
C THR A 275 4.32 22.14 -6.86
N ASP A 276 3.35 21.71 -6.04
CA ASP A 276 2.76 22.53 -4.98
C ASP A 276 2.62 21.73 -3.67
N TYR A 277 3.77 21.26 -3.17
CA TYR A 277 3.85 20.49 -1.93
C TYR A 277 5.23 20.69 -1.27
N PRO A 278 5.33 20.73 0.08
CA PRO A 278 6.59 21.02 0.79
C PRO A 278 7.67 19.95 0.61
N VAL A 279 7.30 18.75 0.15
CA VAL A 279 8.22 17.62 -0.03
C VAL A 279 8.33 17.28 -1.49
N LYS A 280 9.55 17.35 -2.02
CA LYS A 280 9.84 16.92 -3.38
C LYS A 280 9.49 15.44 -3.56
N THR A 281 8.61 15.17 -4.51
CA THR A 281 7.94 13.87 -4.63
C THR A 281 7.78 13.51 -6.10
N MET A 282 8.08 12.26 -6.43
CA MET A 282 7.76 11.68 -7.74
C MET A 282 6.38 11.03 -7.70
N VAL A 283 5.63 11.15 -8.78
CA VAL A 283 4.30 10.56 -8.95
C VAL A 283 4.36 9.50 -10.04
N PHE A 284 3.84 8.32 -9.75
CA PHE A 284 3.60 7.27 -10.74
C PHE A 284 2.09 7.11 -10.86
N GLN A 285 1.59 7.15 -12.09
CA GLN A 285 0.17 6.99 -12.39
C GLN A 285 0.01 5.84 -13.39
N ALA A 286 -0.71 4.80 -12.99
CA ALA A 286 -1.05 3.71 -13.87
C ALA A 286 -1.97 4.21 -14.99
N GLY A 287 -1.63 3.85 -16.22
CA GLY A 287 -2.49 4.01 -17.38
C GLY A 287 -3.42 2.80 -17.48
N SER A 288 -3.11 1.89 -18.40
CA SER A 288 -3.89 0.66 -18.54
C SER A 288 -3.39 -0.51 -17.69
N SER A 289 -2.15 -0.47 -17.16
CA SER A 289 -1.52 -1.62 -16.49
C SER A 289 -0.92 -1.25 -15.13
N LEU A 290 -1.33 -1.97 -14.08
CA LEU A 290 -0.69 -1.89 -12.75
C LEU A 290 0.69 -2.53 -12.76
N GLU A 291 0.92 -3.55 -13.59
CA GLU A 291 2.19 -4.27 -13.71
C GLU A 291 3.32 -3.35 -14.18
N GLN A 292 3.08 -2.52 -15.21
CA GLN A 292 4.11 -1.59 -15.64
C GLN A 292 4.42 -0.55 -14.57
N MET A 293 3.38 -0.01 -13.90
CA MET A 293 3.59 0.93 -12.79
C MET A 293 4.38 0.26 -11.65
N ALA A 294 4.03 -0.97 -11.27
CA ALA A 294 4.74 -1.74 -10.25
C ALA A 294 6.20 -1.96 -10.63
N SER A 295 6.47 -2.37 -11.86
CA SER A 295 7.82 -2.63 -12.36
C SER A 295 8.68 -1.37 -12.34
N ALA A 296 8.18 -0.26 -12.90
CA ALA A 296 8.89 1.01 -12.90
C ALA A 296 9.14 1.56 -11.48
N ALA A 297 8.10 1.59 -10.64
CA ALA A 297 8.20 2.12 -9.28
C ALA A 297 9.08 1.22 -8.38
N ALA A 298 8.99 -0.10 -8.52
CA ALA A 298 9.83 -1.03 -7.75
C ALA A 298 11.30 -0.93 -8.18
N ALA A 299 11.59 -0.81 -9.47
CA ALA A 299 12.95 -0.60 -9.95
C ALA A 299 13.55 0.72 -9.42
N ALA A 300 12.77 1.80 -9.43
CA ALA A 300 13.18 3.08 -8.83
C ALA A 300 13.43 2.92 -7.32
N CYS A 301 12.51 2.29 -6.59
CA CYS A 301 12.66 2.02 -5.15
C CYS A 301 13.93 1.21 -4.86
N CYS A 302 14.16 0.10 -5.57
CA CYS A 302 15.36 -0.72 -5.44
C CYS A 302 16.63 0.12 -5.62
N LYS A 303 16.67 0.97 -6.66
CA LYS A 303 17.82 1.83 -6.93
C LYS A 303 18.02 2.88 -5.83
N LEU A 304 16.95 3.50 -5.32
CA LEU A 304 17.05 4.40 -4.16
C LEU A 304 17.63 3.68 -2.92
N GLN A 305 17.20 2.43 -2.66
CA GLN A 305 17.73 1.65 -1.55
C GLN A 305 19.22 1.28 -1.73
N GLU A 306 19.64 0.98 -2.96
CA GLU A 306 21.04 0.71 -3.32
C GLU A 306 21.93 1.94 -3.16
N GLU A 307 21.43 3.12 -3.54
CA GLU A 307 22.10 4.41 -3.36
C GLU A 307 21.96 4.97 -1.94
N ASN A 308 21.39 4.20 -1.02
CA ASN A 308 21.17 4.56 0.38
C ASN A 308 20.33 5.85 0.57
N ILE A 309 19.35 6.08 -0.31
CA ILE A 309 18.40 7.18 -0.24
C ILE A 309 17.13 6.68 0.47
N PRO A 310 16.81 7.16 1.68
CA PRO A 310 15.56 6.79 2.35
C PRO A 310 14.34 7.37 1.64
N PHE A 311 13.22 6.64 1.66
CA PHE A 311 11.97 7.09 1.06
C PHE A 311 10.74 6.49 1.74
N ASN A 312 9.63 7.17 1.54
CA ASN A 312 8.29 6.65 1.77
C ASN A 312 7.59 6.44 0.43
N MET A 313 6.57 5.59 0.45
CA MET A 313 5.74 5.35 -0.72
C MET A 313 4.28 5.30 -0.30
N PHE A 314 3.43 6.07 -0.97
CA PHE A 314 2.02 6.21 -0.63
C PHE A 314 1.15 5.89 -1.84
N ILE A 315 0.35 4.83 -1.73
CA ILE A 315 -0.53 4.31 -2.77
C ILE A 315 -1.95 4.78 -2.46
N VAL A 316 -2.58 5.39 -3.46
CA VAL A 316 -3.92 5.97 -3.39
C VAL A 316 -4.73 5.60 -4.63
N ASP A 317 -5.95 6.13 -4.74
CA ASP A 317 -6.81 5.96 -5.91
C ASP A 317 -6.98 4.50 -6.31
N ARG A 318 -7.20 3.64 -5.31
CA ARG A 318 -7.43 2.20 -5.49
C ARG A 318 -6.26 1.51 -6.22
N GLY A 319 -5.04 1.97 -5.95
CA GLY A 319 -3.83 1.41 -6.55
C GLY A 319 -3.43 2.05 -7.87
N MET A 320 -4.18 3.05 -8.37
CA MET A 320 -3.88 3.66 -9.66
C MET A 320 -2.81 4.76 -9.59
N ARG A 321 -2.55 5.31 -8.41
CA ARG A 321 -1.55 6.36 -8.22
C ARG A 321 -0.66 6.03 -7.03
N LEU A 322 0.63 6.31 -7.20
CA LEU A 322 1.68 6.07 -6.21
C LEU A 322 2.57 7.31 -6.11
N PHE A 323 2.75 7.81 -4.90
CA PHE A 323 3.71 8.86 -4.58
C PHE A 323 4.97 8.22 -4.02
N LEU A 324 6.12 8.50 -4.64
CA LEU A 324 7.44 8.11 -4.16
C LEU A 324 8.11 9.35 -3.55
N ILE A 325 8.29 9.31 -2.24
CA ILE A 325 8.60 10.48 -1.42
C ILE A 325 9.99 10.28 -0.81
N PRO A 326 11.08 10.68 -1.50
CA PRO A 326 12.42 10.60 -0.93
C PRO A 326 12.54 11.55 0.28
N GLN A 327 13.24 11.12 1.32
CA GLN A 327 13.44 11.95 2.51
C GLN A 327 14.82 11.83 3.16
N ARG A 328 15.21 12.88 3.87
CA ARG A 328 16.50 13.00 4.58
C ARG A 328 16.37 13.46 6.03
N TYR A 329 15.19 13.32 6.64
CA TYR A 329 14.94 13.87 7.99
C TYR A 329 15.92 13.32 9.03
N ALA A 330 16.14 12.01 9.06
CA ALA A 330 17.06 11.39 10.03
C ALA A 330 18.51 11.87 9.88
N GLU A 331 18.97 12.07 8.64
CA GLU A 331 20.29 12.62 8.34
C GLU A 331 20.41 14.06 8.84
N ARG A 332 19.42 14.90 8.53
CA ARG A 332 19.36 16.30 8.99
C ARG A 332 19.31 16.40 10.50
N GLN A 333 18.53 15.53 11.15
CA GLN A 333 18.46 15.44 12.60
C GLN A 333 19.83 15.08 13.19
N ALA A 334 20.53 14.08 12.63
CA ALA A 334 21.86 13.70 13.08
C ALA A 334 22.91 14.82 12.88
N LYS A 335 22.73 15.68 11.87
CA LYS A 335 23.56 16.87 11.62
C LYS A 335 23.17 18.09 12.46
N GLY A 336 22.09 18.02 13.26
CA GLY A 336 21.59 19.16 14.03
C GLY A 336 20.93 20.25 13.17
N GLU A 337 20.49 19.91 11.96
CA GLU A 337 19.84 20.83 11.00
C GLU A 337 18.32 20.96 11.22
N ILE A 338 17.77 20.19 12.17
CA ILE A 338 16.35 20.25 12.56
C ILE A 338 16.23 21.15 13.78
N SER A 339 15.30 22.10 13.73
CA SER A 339 15.06 23.05 14.83
C SER A 339 14.55 22.35 16.09
N GLN A 340 14.90 22.89 17.26
CA GLN A 340 14.43 22.35 18.54
C GLN A 340 12.91 22.35 18.64
N GLU A 341 12.25 23.39 18.11
CA GLU A 341 10.79 23.49 18.02
C GLU A 341 10.18 22.24 17.37
N LEU A 342 10.71 21.80 16.22
CA LEU A 342 10.21 20.62 15.52
C LEU A 342 10.54 19.32 16.26
N LEU A 343 11.73 19.23 16.86
CA LEU A 343 12.12 18.07 17.67
C LEU A 343 11.20 17.87 18.88
N ASP A 344 10.78 18.96 19.51
CA ASP A 344 9.94 18.95 20.71
C ASP A 344 8.51 18.46 20.41
N THR A 345 8.02 18.66 19.18
CA THR A 345 6.72 18.09 18.74
C THR A 345 6.75 16.55 18.77
N GLN A 346 7.94 15.97 18.59
CA GLN A 346 8.18 14.55 18.40
C GLN A 346 7.39 13.92 17.24
N VAL A 347 6.77 14.70 16.35
CA VAL A 347 6.08 14.16 15.19
C VAL A 347 7.11 13.45 14.31
N ASN A 348 6.83 12.18 13.98
CA ASN A 348 7.71 11.41 13.11
C ASN A 348 7.15 11.53 11.68
N PRO A 349 7.87 12.16 10.73
CA PRO A 349 7.41 12.26 9.35
C PRO A 349 7.55 10.92 8.61
N ALA A 350 6.76 9.93 9.01
CA ALA A 350 6.58 8.68 8.27
C ALA A 350 5.56 8.90 7.12
N VAL A 351 5.26 7.84 6.37
CA VAL A 351 4.46 7.90 5.15
C VAL A 351 3.11 8.61 5.30
N PHE A 352 2.41 8.48 6.44
CA PHE A 352 1.11 9.11 6.59
C PHE A 352 1.23 10.60 6.92
N GLU A 353 2.15 10.95 7.80
CA GLU A 353 2.45 12.33 8.18
C GLU A 353 2.98 13.13 6.98
N ILE A 354 3.94 12.56 6.23
CA ILE A 354 4.51 13.22 5.05
C ILE A 354 3.51 13.39 3.92
N SER A 355 2.51 12.51 3.83
CA SER A 355 1.39 12.61 2.90
C SER A 355 0.30 13.59 3.35
N GLY A 356 0.32 14.02 4.62
CA GLY A 356 -0.52 15.10 5.12
C GLY A 356 -1.52 14.73 6.23
N HIS A 357 -1.42 13.54 6.82
CA HIS A 357 -2.12 13.18 8.05
C HIS A 357 -1.16 13.25 9.24
N ILE A 358 -1.12 14.41 9.89
CA ILE A 358 -0.19 14.76 10.96
C ILE A 358 -0.68 14.20 12.29
N VAL A 359 -0.02 13.14 12.76
CA VAL A 359 -0.29 12.52 14.05
C VAL A 359 0.44 13.29 15.17
N CYS A 360 -0.26 14.27 15.73
CA CYS A 360 0.19 15.08 16.86
C CYS A 360 0.25 14.24 18.14
N LYS A 361 1.32 14.43 18.92
CA LYS A 361 1.54 13.70 20.18
C LYS A 361 1.18 14.50 21.43
N ARG A 362 1.05 15.81 21.30
CA ARG A 362 0.71 16.74 22.38
C ARG A 362 -0.51 17.55 21.97
N ARG A 363 -1.40 17.78 22.94
CA ARG A 363 -2.58 18.66 22.76
C ARG A 363 -2.19 20.04 22.20
N GLU A 364 -1.12 20.63 22.73
CA GLU A 364 -0.63 21.94 22.28
C GLU A 364 -0.30 21.98 20.77
N ASP A 365 0.34 20.93 20.25
CA ASP A 365 0.67 20.87 18.81
C ASP A 365 -0.60 20.69 17.96
N TYR A 366 -1.57 19.90 18.45
CA TYR A 366 -2.85 19.70 17.78
C TYR A 366 -3.68 21.00 17.76
N ASP A 367 -3.84 21.65 18.91
CA ASP A 367 -4.66 22.86 19.04
C ASP A 367 -4.11 23.98 18.17
N ASN A 368 -2.78 24.16 18.18
CA ASN A 368 -2.08 25.21 17.42
C ASN A 368 -1.66 24.78 16.00
N ALA A 369 -2.06 23.60 15.52
CA ALA A 369 -1.70 23.11 14.19
C ALA A 369 -2.18 24.10 13.11
N THR A 370 -1.24 24.58 12.30
CA THR A 370 -1.49 25.45 11.15
C THR A 370 -0.84 24.86 9.90
N GLU A 371 -1.30 25.26 8.72
CA GLU A 371 -0.70 24.82 7.47
C GLU A 371 0.76 25.29 7.38
N ALA A 372 1.07 26.51 7.82
CA ALA A 372 2.44 27.03 7.87
C ALA A 372 3.37 26.22 8.78
N TRP A 373 2.89 25.79 9.95
CA TRP A 373 3.66 24.89 10.83
C TRP A 373 3.87 23.52 10.17
N THR A 374 2.82 22.95 9.58
CA THR A 374 2.89 21.67 8.87
C THR A 374 3.87 21.73 7.71
N TRP A 375 3.83 22.80 6.92
CA TRP A 375 4.74 23.05 5.81
C TRP A 375 6.20 23.06 6.27
N ARG A 376 6.53 23.80 7.35
CA ARG A 376 7.88 23.83 7.93
C ARG A 376 8.34 22.45 8.40
N LEU A 377 7.46 21.68 9.03
CA LEU A 377 7.76 20.32 9.47
C LEU A 377 8.13 19.44 8.26
N LEU A 378 7.34 19.49 7.20
CA LEU A 378 7.53 18.65 6.01
C LEU A 378 8.70 19.11 5.12
N GLU A 379 8.95 20.41 5.00
CA GLU A 379 10.12 20.95 4.31
C GLU A 379 11.44 20.49 4.96
N ALA A 380 11.43 20.27 6.28
CA ALA A 380 12.57 19.70 7.00
C ALA A 380 12.91 18.26 6.54
N VAL A 381 11.96 17.57 5.90
CA VAL A 381 12.07 16.19 5.44
C VAL A 381 12.62 16.11 4.01
N SER A 382 12.31 17.11 3.19
CA SER A 382 12.57 17.13 1.76
C SER A 382 14.07 17.10 1.40
N LEU A 383 14.37 16.52 0.24
CA LEU A 383 15.66 16.70 -0.43
C LEU A 383 15.83 18.15 -0.94
N ASN A 384 17.08 18.54 -1.16
CA ASN A 384 17.42 19.72 -1.96
C ASN A 384 17.24 19.42 -3.46
N ASP A 385 17.36 20.43 -4.31
CA ASP A 385 17.18 20.29 -5.77
C ASP A 385 18.13 19.25 -6.38
N GLU A 386 19.42 19.34 -6.05
CA GLU A 386 20.45 18.42 -6.56
C GLU A 386 20.16 16.95 -6.20
N GLY A 387 19.79 16.69 -4.95
CA GLY A 387 19.43 15.35 -4.50
C GLY A 387 18.15 14.85 -5.16
N PHE A 388 17.18 15.72 -5.39
CA PHE A 388 15.95 15.36 -6.07
C PHE A 388 16.13 15.13 -7.57
N ASP A 389 17.05 15.85 -8.22
CA ASP A 389 17.41 15.62 -9.62
C ASP A 389 17.97 14.20 -9.84
N VAL A 390 18.74 13.68 -8.87
CA VAL A 390 19.19 12.27 -8.87
C VAL A 390 17.98 11.32 -8.79
N VAL A 391 17.04 11.57 -7.87
CA VAL A 391 15.82 10.74 -7.74
C VAL A 391 14.97 10.80 -9.02
N ARG A 392 14.81 11.98 -9.62
CA ARG A 392 14.10 12.16 -10.89
C ARG A 392 14.73 11.31 -11.98
N THR A 393 16.05 11.35 -12.10
CA THR A 393 16.81 10.56 -13.09
C THR A 393 16.58 9.07 -12.89
N ILE A 394 16.72 8.57 -11.65
CA ILE A 394 16.44 7.17 -11.29
C ILE A 394 15.03 6.75 -11.72
N CYS A 395 14.02 7.56 -11.45
CA CYS A 395 12.63 7.23 -11.77
C CYS A 395 12.38 7.20 -13.28
N VAL A 396 12.97 8.13 -14.03
CA VAL A 396 12.84 8.18 -15.51
C VAL A 396 13.54 6.98 -16.15
N GLU A 397 14.75 6.65 -15.70
CA GLU A 397 15.50 5.48 -16.20
C GLU A 397 14.76 4.18 -15.88
N ALA A 398 14.19 4.05 -14.68
CA ALA A 398 13.39 2.89 -14.28
C ALA A 398 12.14 2.71 -15.16
N LEU A 399 11.44 3.81 -15.49
CA LEU A 399 10.31 3.75 -16.42
C LEU A 399 10.74 3.31 -17.82
N ALA A 400 11.82 3.87 -18.35
CA ALA A 400 12.34 3.52 -19.67
C ALA A 400 12.72 2.02 -19.75
N ALA A 401 13.48 1.53 -18.77
CA ALA A 401 13.87 0.12 -18.70
C ALA A 401 12.66 -0.83 -18.59
N SER A 402 11.66 -0.46 -17.78
CA SER A 402 10.43 -1.24 -17.64
C SER A 402 9.64 -1.30 -18.97
N ALA A 403 9.55 -0.17 -19.68
CA ALA A 403 8.89 -0.11 -20.98
C ALA A 403 9.58 -1.02 -22.02
N GLU A 404 10.91 -0.97 -22.10
CA GLU A 404 11.70 -1.80 -23.00
C GLU A 404 11.53 -3.30 -22.70
N ALA A 405 11.55 -3.68 -21.42
CA ALA A 405 11.38 -5.07 -21.00
C ALA A 405 10.01 -5.63 -21.43
N ILE A 406 8.94 -4.85 -21.27
CA ILE A 406 7.58 -5.23 -21.70
C ILE A 406 7.51 -5.37 -23.22
N GLU A 407 8.10 -4.44 -23.97
CA GLU A 407 8.13 -4.52 -25.44
C GLU A 407 8.93 -5.73 -25.95
N MET A 408 10.04 -6.08 -25.30
CA MET A 408 10.80 -7.30 -25.61
C MET A 408 10.01 -8.55 -25.28
N GLY A 409 9.31 -8.60 -24.15
CA GLY A 409 8.43 -9.71 -23.78
C GLY A 409 7.29 -9.92 -24.79
N ARG A 410 6.65 -8.83 -25.24
CA ARG A 410 5.61 -8.87 -26.29
C ARG A 410 6.17 -9.40 -27.62
N ARG A 411 7.37 -8.97 -28.02
CA ARG A 411 8.05 -9.46 -29.23
C ARG A 411 8.46 -10.93 -29.13
N GLY A 412 8.97 -11.37 -27.99
CA GLY A 412 9.36 -12.75 -27.72
C GLY A 412 8.17 -13.73 -27.71
N ALA A 413 7.03 -13.33 -27.15
CA ALA A 413 5.80 -14.12 -27.17
C ALA A 413 5.16 -14.24 -28.57
N GLY A 414 5.50 -13.33 -29.49
CA GLY A 414 5.04 -13.34 -30.89
C GLY A 414 5.80 -14.31 -31.80
N VAL A 415 6.97 -14.82 -31.38
CA VAL A 415 7.73 -15.81 -32.15
C VAL A 415 7.31 -17.22 -31.72
N LYS A 416 6.16 -17.68 -32.24
CA LYS A 416 5.94 -19.13 -32.39
C LYS A 416 6.89 -19.60 -33.48
N VAL A 417 8.06 -20.11 -33.10
CA VAL A 417 8.89 -20.89 -34.02
C VAL A 417 8.05 -22.09 -34.45
N LYS A 418 7.50 -22.05 -35.67
CA LYS A 418 7.10 -23.26 -36.38
C LYS A 418 8.37 -24.08 -36.52
N ALA A 419 8.53 -25.10 -35.70
CA ALA A 419 9.41 -26.19 -36.03
C ALA A 419 8.78 -26.92 -37.22
N GLU A 420 9.09 -26.45 -38.44
CA GLU A 420 8.90 -27.26 -39.64
C GLU A 420 9.93 -28.38 -39.58
N PHE A 421 9.48 -29.55 -39.11
CA PHE A 421 10.16 -30.80 -39.39
C PHE A 421 9.96 -31.10 -40.87
N GLU A 422 10.94 -30.73 -41.71
CA GLU A 422 11.10 -31.32 -43.04
C GLU A 422 11.48 -32.79 -42.87
N SER A 423 10.51 -33.67 -43.12
CA SER A 423 10.71 -35.11 -43.21
C SER A 423 11.15 -35.46 -44.64
N ASP A 424 12.42 -35.76 -44.84
CA ASP A 424 12.92 -36.43 -46.04
C ASP A 424 13.58 -37.76 -45.65
N ALA A 425 12.80 -38.84 -45.64
CA ALA A 425 13.16 -40.19 -46.10
C ALA A 425 12.07 -41.23 -45.77
N PRO A 426 11.80 -42.20 -46.67
CA PRO A 426 10.78 -43.22 -46.45
C PRO A 426 11.33 -44.49 -45.78
N GLY A 427 10.57 -45.02 -44.82
CA GLY A 427 10.50 -46.46 -44.55
C GLY A 427 11.37 -47.01 -43.41
N ALA A 428 10.73 -47.27 -42.26
CA ALA A 428 10.74 -48.58 -41.59
C ALA A 428 9.81 -48.54 -40.37
N TRP A 429 8.86 -49.47 -40.35
CA TRP A 429 8.04 -49.79 -39.17
C TRP A 429 8.88 -50.53 -38.13
N VAL A 430 8.82 -50.13 -36.86
CA VAL A 430 8.74 -51.06 -35.73
C VAL A 430 7.91 -50.43 -34.62
N ASP A 431 6.92 -51.18 -34.15
CA ASP A 431 5.97 -50.83 -33.10
C ASP A 431 6.30 -51.58 -31.80
N PHE A 432 5.78 -51.00 -30.71
CA PHE A 432 5.49 -51.55 -29.38
C PHE A 432 6.56 -51.73 -28.28
N ALA A 433 6.18 -51.10 -27.15
CA ALA A 433 6.10 -51.67 -25.80
C ALA A 433 7.27 -51.44 -24.81
N ALA A 434 6.97 -50.56 -23.85
CA ALA A 434 7.08 -50.75 -22.40
C ALA A 434 8.16 -51.70 -21.86
N VAL A 435 9.10 -51.15 -21.07
CA VAL A 435 9.64 -51.85 -19.90
C VAL A 435 9.84 -50.87 -18.73
N LYS A 436 9.28 -51.29 -17.59
CA LYS A 436 9.40 -50.73 -16.24
C LYS A 436 10.82 -50.87 -15.68
N GLY A 437 11.20 -49.90 -14.85
CA GLY A 437 11.92 -50.13 -13.60
C GLY A 437 13.44 -50.31 -13.67
N GLY A 438 14.15 -49.65 -12.76
CA GLY A 438 15.57 -49.92 -12.52
C GLY A 438 16.30 -48.79 -11.81
N VAL A 439 16.17 -48.75 -10.48
CA VAL A 439 17.06 -48.03 -9.55
C VAL A 439 18.50 -48.51 -9.73
N VAL A 440 19.47 -47.61 -9.90
CA VAL A 440 20.85 -47.73 -9.35
C VAL A 440 21.46 -46.32 -9.21
N GLN A 441 21.64 -45.86 -7.96
CA GLN A 441 22.70 -44.89 -7.62
C GLN A 441 24.06 -45.59 -7.69
N PRO A 442 25.15 -44.84 -7.92
CA PRO A 442 26.24 -44.96 -6.95
C PRO A 442 26.75 -43.62 -6.42
N ALA A 443 27.25 -43.76 -5.19
CA ALA A 443 27.85 -42.82 -4.29
C ALA A 443 29.05 -42.01 -4.84
N LEU A 444 29.21 -40.86 -4.19
CA LEU A 444 30.45 -40.16 -3.84
C LEU A 444 31.78 -40.82 -4.25
N GLN A 445 32.65 -40.00 -4.86
CA GLN A 445 34.02 -39.90 -4.38
C GLN A 445 34.59 -38.49 -4.60
N LEU A 446 35.22 -37.99 -3.54
CA LEU A 446 35.92 -36.71 -3.41
C LEU A 446 37.10 -36.58 -4.38
N ALA A 447 37.28 -35.37 -4.92
CA ALA A 447 38.53 -34.61 -4.92
C ALA A 447 38.22 -33.13 -5.17
#